data_AF-A0A1M4U1Q8-F1
#
_entry.id   AF-A0A1M4U1Q8-F1
#
_cell.length_a   1.000
_cell.length_b   1.000
_cell.length_c   1.000
_cell.angle_alpha   90.00
_cell.angle_beta   90.00
_cell.angle_gamma   90.00
#
_symmetry.space_group_name_H-M   'P 1'
#
loop_
_entity.id
_entity.type
_entity.pdbx_description
1 polymer ?
#
loop_
_entity_poly.entity_id
_entity_poly.type
_entity_poly.pdbx_seq_one_letter_code
_entity_poly.pdbx_strand_id
1 'polypeptide(L)' 'MDYQQEEYREELEKVQDRDFTHSWVSSSAFIFYLSVFCILAFFFGSCYKLYNIRYENSKPQNVVVQESTLYTPKYSAPK' A
#
# COMPACT_ATOMS: atom_id res chain seq x y z
N MET A 1 -20.73 -20.63 -48.36
CA MET A 1 -19.85 -21.26 -47.35
C MET A 1 -18.85 -20.27 -46.77
N ASP A 2 -18.69 -19.09 -47.37
CA ASP A 2 -17.78 -18.04 -46.88
C ASP A 2 -18.39 -17.14 -45.79
N TYR A 3 -19.72 -16.96 -45.79
CA TYR A 3 -20.43 -16.14 -44.80
C TYR A 3 -20.16 -16.55 -43.33
N GLN A 4 -20.06 -17.85 -43.07
CA GLN A 4 -19.79 -18.37 -41.73
C GLN A 4 -18.33 -18.13 -41.30
N GLN A 5 -17.40 -17.98 -42.25
CA GLN A 5 -16.01 -17.63 -41.96
C GLN A 5 -15.85 -16.14 -41.68
N GLU A 6 -16.60 -15.29 -42.38
CA GLU A 6 -16.60 -13.84 -42.15
C GLU A 6 -17.18 -13.49 -40.77
N GLU A 7 -18.33 -14.08 -40.42
CA GLU A 7 -18.97 -13.89 -39.11
C GLU A 7 -18.06 -14.35 -37.96
N TYR A 8 -17.39 -15.50 -38.11
CA TYR A 8 -16.41 -15.99 -37.14
C TYR A 8 -15.20 -15.07 -37.00
N ARG A 9 -14.70 -14.48 -38.09
CA ARG A 9 -13.60 -13.50 -38.05
C ARG A 9 -14.02 -12.23 -37.33
N GLU A 10 -15.23 -11.75 -37.57
CA GLU A 10 -15.78 -10.55 -36.95
C GLU A 10 -16.01 -10.75 -35.43
N GLU A 11 -16.40 -11.95 -35.01
CA GLU A 11 -16.48 -12.33 -33.59
C GLU A 11 -15.09 -12.39 -32.93
N LEU A 12 -14.09 -12.95 -33.61
CA LEU A 12 -12.71 -12.97 -33.11
C LEU A 12 -12.13 -11.57 -32.97
N GLU A 13 -12.40 -10.68 -33.93
CA GLU A 13 -11.95 -9.29 -33.92
C GLU A 13 -12.59 -8.50 -32.77
N LYS A 14 -13.89 -8.69 -32.50
CA LYS A 14 -14.57 -8.13 -31.32
C LYS A 14 -14.01 -8.63 -30.00
N VAL A 15 -13.65 -9.91 -29.91
CA VAL A 15 -13.02 -10.47 -28.69
C VAL A 15 -11.62 -9.89 -28.51
N GLN A 16 -10.89 -9.70 -29.60
CA GLN A 16 -9.52 -9.19 -29.61
C GLN A 16 -9.44 -7.69 -29.29
N ASP A 17 -10.40 -6.89 -29.75
CA ASP A 17 -10.52 -5.46 -29.42
C ASP A 17 -10.86 -5.22 -27.94
N ARG A 18 -11.56 -6.17 -27.31
CA ARG A 18 -11.84 -6.15 -25.86
C ARG A 18 -10.65 -6.63 -25.04
N ASP A 19 -9.62 -7.16 -25.67
CA ASP A 19 -8.44 -7.64 -24.98
C ASP A 19 -7.49 -6.47 -24.69
N PHE A 20 -7.10 -6.34 -23.42
CA PHE A 20 -6.25 -5.25 -22.94
C PHE A 20 -4.85 -5.27 -23.57
N THR A 21 -4.47 -6.40 -24.16
CA THR A 21 -3.21 -6.63 -24.87
C THR A 21 -3.13 -5.92 -26.21
N HIS A 22 -4.24 -5.69 -26.92
CA HIS A 22 -4.24 -4.98 -28.21
C HIS A 22 -4.36 -3.46 -28.04
N SER A 23 -5.00 -2.99 -26.96
CA SER A 23 -5.26 -1.57 -26.71
C SER A 23 -4.21 -0.89 -25.81
N TRP A 24 -2.92 -1.14 -26.04
CA TRP A 24 -1.80 -0.62 -25.22
C TRP A 24 -1.85 0.89 -24.96
N VAL A 25 -2.18 1.68 -25.98
CA VAL A 25 -2.27 3.14 -25.87
C VAL A 25 -3.47 3.55 -25.01
N SER A 26 -4.62 2.89 -25.18
CA SER A 26 -5.84 3.17 -24.38
C SER A 26 -5.71 2.68 -22.94
N SER A 27 -4.98 1.60 -22.69
CA SER A 27 -4.77 1.00 -21.36
C SER A 27 -3.72 1.76 -20.53
N SER A 28 -2.76 2.43 -21.18
CA SER A 28 -1.66 3.14 -20.52
C SER A 28 -2.13 4.24 -19.55
N ALA A 29 -3.14 5.03 -19.93
CA ALA A 29 -3.69 6.08 -19.08
C ALA A 29 -4.36 5.49 -17.82
N PHE A 30 -5.11 4.39 -17.97
CA PHE A 30 -5.75 3.71 -16.85
C PHE A 30 -4.74 3.17 -15.84
N ILE A 31 -3.71 2.46 -16.30
CA ILE A 31 -2.63 1.94 -15.45
C ILE A 31 -1.86 3.09 -14.79
N PHE A 32 -1.66 4.22 -15.49
CA PHE A 32 -1.02 5.39 -14.91
C PHE A 32 -1.84 5.96 -13.73
N TYR A 33 -3.15 6.17 -13.90
CA TYR A 33 -3.98 6.67 -12.80
C TYR A 33 -4.09 5.68 -11.64
N LEU A 34 -4.20 4.38 -11.93
CA LEU A 34 -4.25 3.34 -10.90
C LEU A 34 -2.93 3.26 -10.11
N SER A 35 -1.79 3.35 -10.79
CA SER A 35 -0.49 3.34 -10.12
C SER A 35 -0.26 4.58 -9.26
N VAL A 36 -0.61 5.77 -9.74
CA VAL A 36 -0.55 7.02 -8.96
C VAL A 36 -1.46 6.93 -7.73
N PHE A 37 -2.68 6.41 -7.90
CA PHE A 37 -3.61 6.20 -6.78
C PHE A 37 -3.05 5.21 -5.75
N CYS A 38 -2.48 4.08 -6.18
CA CYS A 38 -1.84 3.12 -5.30
C CYS A 38 -0.67 3.73 -4.51
N ILE A 39 0.17 4.54 -5.16
CA ILE A 39 1.28 5.24 -4.51
C ILE A 39 0.73 6.20 -3.45
N LEU A 40 -0.25 7.04 -3.78
CA LEU A 40 -0.85 7.98 -2.83
C LEU A 40 -1.48 7.24 -1.64
N ALA A 41 -2.23 6.17 -1.89
CA ALA A 41 -2.82 5.35 -0.83
C ALA A 41 -1.74 4.74 0.09
N PHE A 42 -0.62 4.26 -0.49
CA PHE A 42 0.50 3.72 0.29
C PHE A 42 1.17 4.80 1.14
N PHE A 43 1.44 5.97 0.57
CA PHE A 43 2.04 7.10 1.29
C PHE A 43 1.13 7.55 2.44
N PHE A 44 -0.16 7.80 2.17
CA PHE A 44 -1.11 8.20 3.20
C PHE A 44 -1.28 7.14 4.28
N GLY A 45 -1.43 5.87 3.91
CA GLY A 45 -1.51 4.77 4.87
C GLY A 45 -0.26 4.64 5.73
N SER A 46 0.92 4.80 5.12
CA SER A 46 2.21 4.73 5.81
C SER A 46 2.42 5.90 6.77
N CYS A 47 2.13 7.13 6.32
CA CYS A 47 2.22 8.34 7.15
C CYS A 47 1.23 8.30 8.31
N TYR A 48 -0.02 7.85 8.08
CA TYR A 48 -1.03 7.72 9.12
C TYR A 48 -0.64 6.68 10.18
N LYS A 49 -0.16 5.51 9.75
CA LYS A 49 0.34 4.47 10.67
C LYS A 49 1.54 4.96 11.48
N LEU A 50 2.49 5.64 10.84
CA LEU A 50 3.66 6.19 11.50
C LEU A 50 3.30 7.28 12.53
N TYR A 51 2.32 8.13 12.21
CA TYR A 51 1.80 9.13 13.14
C TYR A 51 1.24 8.45 14.40
N ASN A 52 0.35 7.48 14.26
CA ASN A 52 -0.27 6.82 15.42
C ASN A 52 0.74 6.03 16.26
N ILE A 53 1.68 5.31 15.63
CA ILE A 53 2.74 4.58 16.35
C ILE A 53 3.55 5.52 17.26
N ARG A 54 3.85 6.76 16.81
CA ARG A 54 4.63 7.73 17.60
C ARG A 54 3.81 8.54 18.60
N TYR A 55 2.49 8.39 18.70
CA TYR A 55 1.73 9.10 19.73
C TYR A 55 1.02 8.16 20.70
N GLU A 56 0.65 6.95 20.28
CA GLU A 56 0.15 5.92 21.19
C GLU A 56 1.28 5.25 21.99
N ASN A 57 2.40 4.90 21.35
CA ASN A 57 3.55 4.31 22.08
C ASN A 57 4.41 5.35 22.80
N SER A 58 4.22 6.64 22.52
CA SER A 58 4.92 7.74 23.19
C SER A 58 4.19 8.27 24.42
N LYS A 59 2.99 7.75 24.71
CA LYS A 59 2.41 7.91 26.05
C LYS A 59 3.22 7.01 26.98
N PRO A 60 3.98 7.56 27.94
CA PRO A 60 4.88 6.79 28.79
C PRO A 60 4.11 6.11 29.92
N GLN A 61 3.00 5.42 29.62
CA GLN A 61 2.20 4.72 30.64
C GLN A 61 2.97 3.50 31.20
N ASN A 62 3.90 2.94 30.42
CA ASN A 62 4.65 1.73 30.75
C ASN A 62 6.13 1.79 30.31
N VAL A 63 6.76 2.96 30.39
CA VAL A 63 8.22 3.02 30.22
C VAL A 63 8.84 2.60 31.55
N VAL A 64 9.32 1.37 31.62
CA VAL A 64 10.17 0.89 32.71
C VAL A 64 11.51 1.64 32.61
N VAL A 65 11.60 2.79 33.27
CA VAL A 65 12.85 3.52 33.39
C VAL A 65 13.80 2.64 34.20
N GLN A 66 14.94 2.27 33.61
CA GLN A 66 15.94 1.48 34.31
C GLN A 66 16.45 2.26 35.52
N GLU A 67 16.42 1.64 36.71
CA GLU A 67 16.83 2.33 37.95
C GLU A 67 18.31 2.75 37.96
N SER A 68 19.14 2.15 37.09
CA SER A 68 20.55 2.51 36.89
C SER A 68 20.75 3.86 36.19
N THR A 69 19.73 4.38 35.49
CA THR A 69 19.80 5.69 34.83
C THR A 69 19.30 6.82 35.73
N LEU A 70 18.88 6.50 36.95
CA LEU A 70 18.41 7.46 37.93
C LEU A 70 19.60 8.27 38.48
N TYR A 71 19.51 9.60 38.40
CA TYR A 71 20.55 10.52 38.91
C TYR A 71 20.79 10.34 40.42
N THR A 72 19.75 9.99 41.17
CA THR A 72 19.82 9.73 42.60
C THR A 72 20.04 8.24 42.86
N PRO A 73 21.20 7.80 43.38
CA PRO A 73 21.44 6.40 43.68
C PRO A 73 20.57 5.93 44.86
N LYS A 74 19.95 4.75 44.73
CA LYS A 74 19.27 4.07 45.84
C LYS A 74 20.26 3.15 46.55
N TYR A 75 20.43 3.32 47.86
CA TYR A 75 21.25 2.44 48.68
C TYR A 75 20.35 1.51 49.52
N SER A 76 20.70 0.23 49.59
CA SER A 76 20.08 -0.70 50.53
C SER A 76 20.58 -0.41 51.94
N ALA A 77 19.68 -0.22 52.90
CA ALA A 77 20.05 -0.01 54.30
C ALA A 77 20.90 -1.18 54.83
N PRO A 78 21.93 -0.91 55.66
CA PRO A 78 22.69 -1.96 56.32
C PRO A 78 21.77 -2.75 57.26
N LYS A 79 21.85 -4.09 57.20
CA LYS A 79 21.14 -5.02 58.09
C LYS A 79 21.77 -5.04 59.48
#